data_AF-A0A498MT93-F1
#
_entry.id   AF-A0A498MT93-F1
#
_cell.length_a   1.000
_cell.length_b   1.000
_cell.length_c   1.000
_cell.angle_alpha   90.00
_cell.angle_beta   90.00
_cell.angle_gamma   90.00
#
_symmetry.space_group_name_H-M   'P 1'
#
loop_
_entity.id
_entity.type
_entity.pdbx_description
1 polymer ?
#
loop_
_entity_poly.entity_id
_entity_poly.type
_entity_poly.pdbx_seq_one_letter_code
_entity_poly.pdbx_strand_id
1 'polypeptide(L)'
;MERFSLIEEIANGQEENAALWGETSQSSVYAGSIPELALDGLLNSWTHTNTETNPWWRVDLLKVYRVNRVTITNRPTNPTRINGAVIRIGNFLDIYSNAICGVISSLGASATVTFSCGGMEGRYMVVHIPGSQRILSLCEVGVYGTLAGNLAVGGAVIQSSTSGDWFAEKAIDSNRGLQQIYTGCSSTLSETNPWWRLDLRHIYRVNRVVITNRKDCCAEQINGAEIRIGNTLENNGSSNPICAVIPAIPAGESYSYSCGGMEGRYVNLIIPGDMKMLTLCEVEVYGEGPVLKRSFVKVLFHSSNDLTDSAMRGNVLKQLGSALADRGFTNVSLSWSQIPKREMMRKVNAGKRRCDSGK
;
A
#
# COMPACT_ATOMS: atom_id res chain seq x y z
N MET A 1 28.94 2.19 -18.84
CA MET A 1 28.85 3.66 -19.03
C MET A 1 27.83 4.15 -18.02
N GLU A 2 28.28 4.95 -17.07
CA GLU A 2 27.55 5.18 -15.81
C GLU A 2 26.40 6.18 -15.97
N ARG A 3 25.27 5.92 -15.29
CA ARG A 3 24.03 6.70 -15.42
C ARG A 3 23.32 6.75 -14.07
N PHE A 4 22.84 7.92 -13.69
CA PHE A 4 22.50 8.25 -12.31
C PHE A 4 21.12 8.92 -12.16
N SER A 5 20.24 8.28 -11.37
CA SER A 5 18.90 8.65 -10.85
C SER A 5 18.76 9.32 -9.48
N LEU A 6 18.03 10.44 -9.35
CA LEU A 6 17.42 10.94 -8.10
C LEU A 6 15.89 11.02 -8.29
N ILE A 7 15.08 10.81 -7.25
CA ILE A 7 13.74 11.43 -7.13
C ILE A 7 13.51 11.85 -5.66
N GLU A 8 12.64 12.83 -5.52
CA GLU A 8 12.40 13.75 -4.40
C GLU A 8 11.22 13.30 -3.50
N GLU A 9 11.13 13.89 -2.30
CA GLU A 9 10.14 13.63 -1.25
C GLU A 9 9.21 14.86 -1.08
N ILE A 10 7.91 14.65 -0.87
CA ILE A 10 7.02 15.67 -0.30
C ILE A 10 6.42 15.10 0.99
N ALA A 11 6.69 15.79 2.09
CA ALA A 11 6.06 15.59 3.39
C ALA A 11 5.06 16.72 3.64
N ASN A 12 3.77 16.40 3.75
CA ASN A 12 2.79 16.98 4.69
C ASN A 12 1.37 16.53 4.34
N GLY A 13 0.75 15.69 5.18
CA GLY A 13 -0.72 15.50 5.28
C GLY A 13 -1.53 15.53 3.97
N GLN A 14 -0.98 14.98 2.88
CA GLN A 14 -1.50 15.15 1.53
C GLN A 14 -2.19 13.87 1.09
N GLU A 15 -3.40 14.02 0.58
CA GLU A 15 -4.19 13.03 -0.15
C GLU A 15 -3.30 12.03 -0.94
N GLU A 16 -3.34 10.74 -0.59
CA GLU A 16 -2.44 9.73 -1.17
C GLU A 16 -3.06 9.07 -2.39
N ASN A 17 -2.24 8.70 -3.39
CA ASN A 17 -2.69 7.86 -4.50
C ASN A 17 -2.81 6.38 -4.07
N ALA A 18 -3.98 6.02 -3.53
CA ALA A 18 -4.31 4.67 -3.06
C ALA A 18 -4.29 3.60 -4.16
N ALA A 19 -4.44 3.99 -5.44
CA ALA A 19 -4.48 3.03 -6.54
C ALA A 19 -3.19 2.23 -6.68
N LEU A 20 -2.03 2.81 -6.35
CA LEU A 20 -0.70 2.19 -6.51
C LEU A 20 -0.50 0.88 -5.74
N TRP A 21 -1.37 0.63 -4.76
CA TRP A 21 -1.34 -0.57 -3.91
C TRP A 21 -2.44 -1.57 -4.26
N GLY A 22 -3.35 -1.15 -5.12
CA GLY A 22 -4.53 -1.91 -5.41
C GLY A 22 -4.27 -3.03 -6.41
N GLU A 23 -5.09 -4.05 -6.31
CA GLU A 23 -5.09 -5.15 -7.28
C GLU A 23 -5.99 -4.78 -8.46
N THR A 24 -5.43 -4.81 -9.66
CA THR A 24 -6.16 -4.42 -10.87
C THR A 24 -6.78 -5.61 -11.57
N SER A 25 -7.96 -5.39 -12.15
CA SER A 25 -8.63 -6.36 -13.01
C SER A 25 -9.38 -5.62 -14.11
N GLN A 26 -9.63 -6.29 -15.23
CA GLN A 26 -10.45 -5.76 -16.31
C GLN A 26 -11.31 -6.85 -16.93
N SER A 27 -12.39 -6.47 -17.62
CA SER A 27 -13.36 -7.38 -18.23
C SER A 27 -12.74 -8.38 -19.20
N SER A 28 -11.73 -7.95 -19.96
CA SER A 28 -11.02 -8.79 -20.91
C SER A 28 -9.65 -8.18 -21.25
N VAL A 29 -8.72 -8.98 -21.78
CA VAL A 29 -7.37 -8.53 -22.16
C VAL A 29 -7.17 -8.68 -23.66
N TYR A 30 -6.90 -7.59 -24.36
CA TYR A 30 -6.55 -7.58 -25.78
C TYR A 30 -5.02 -7.51 -25.96
N ALA A 31 -4.48 -8.42 -26.76
CA ALA A 31 -3.08 -8.42 -27.19
C ALA A 31 -2.05 -8.22 -26.06
N GLY A 32 -2.30 -8.80 -24.88
CA GLY A 32 -1.40 -8.71 -23.71
C GLY A 32 -1.39 -7.36 -23.00
N SER A 33 -2.33 -6.44 -23.31
CA SER A 33 -2.47 -5.16 -22.60
C SER A 33 -3.22 -5.36 -21.28
N ILE A 34 -2.48 -5.86 -20.29
CA ILE A 34 -2.95 -6.24 -18.95
C ILE A 34 -3.41 -5.03 -18.13
N PRO A 35 -4.29 -5.20 -17.11
CA PRO A 35 -4.87 -4.10 -16.34
C PRO A 35 -3.87 -3.30 -15.50
N GLU A 36 -2.71 -3.88 -15.16
CA GLU A 36 -1.68 -3.25 -14.34
C GLU A 36 -1.01 -2.07 -15.06
N LEU A 37 -1.09 -2.01 -16.39
CA LEU A 37 -0.53 -0.93 -17.21
C LEU A 37 -1.18 0.43 -16.92
N ALA A 38 -2.35 0.47 -16.26
CA ALA A 38 -2.97 1.73 -15.84
C ALA A 38 -2.34 2.31 -14.56
N LEU A 39 -1.41 1.61 -13.91
CA LEU A 39 -0.79 2.00 -12.63
C LEU A 39 0.74 1.89 -12.66
N ASP A 40 1.34 1.77 -13.85
CA ASP A 40 2.77 1.55 -14.01
C ASP A 40 3.60 2.85 -14.02
N GLY A 41 2.93 4.01 -14.03
CA GLY A 41 3.54 5.34 -14.07
C GLY A 41 4.04 5.76 -15.45
N LEU A 42 3.67 5.05 -16.52
CA LEU A 42 4.13 5.29 -17.88
C LEU A 42 3.00 5.81 -18.77
N LEU A 43 3.21 6.98 -19.37
CA LEU A 43 2.19 7.61 -20.25
C LEU A 43 2.16 7.04 -21.68
N ASN A 44 2.98 6.03 -21.96
CA ASN A 44 3.12 5.39 -23.27
C ASN A 44 2.75 3.91 -23.28
N SER A 45 2.34 3.35 -22.14
CA SER A 45 1.63 2.07 -22.03
C SER A 45 0.14 2.36 -21.82
N TRP A 46 -0.71 1.36 -22.04
CA TRP A 46 -2.14 1.44 -21.72
C TRP A 46 -2.74 0.06 -21.58
N THR A 47 -3.78 -0.02 -20.76
CA THR A 47 -4.69 -1.17 -20.71
C THR A 47 -5.50 -1.26 -21.99
N HIS A 48 -5.96 -2.45 -22.38
CA HIS A 48 -6.83 -2.60 -23.54
C HIS A 48 -7.75 -3.79 -23.38
N THR A 49 -9.07 -3.54 -23.36
CA THR A 49 -10.07 -4.60 -23.42
C THR A 49 -10.30 -5.07 -24.84
N ASN A 50 -10.91 -6.25 -25.02
CA ASN A 50 -11.50 -6.61 -26.31
C ASN A 50 -12.66 -5.65 -26.65
N THR A 51 -13.10 -5.71 -27.90
CA THR A 51 -14.39 -5.11 -28.30
C THR A 51 -15.51 -5.92 -27.68
N GLU A 52 -16.23 -5.33 -26.74
CA GLU A 52 -17.27 -6.03 -25.98
C GLU A 52 -18.37 -5.09 -25.50
N THR A 53 -19.40 -5.65 -24.86
CA THR A 53 -20.48 -4.88 -24.25
C THR A 53 -20.08 -4.51 -22.83
N ASN A 54 -20.19 -3.23 -22.47
CA ASN A 54 -19.90 -2.72 -21.13
C ASN A 54 -18.49 -3.09 -20.60
N PRO A 55 -17.38 -2.87 -21.34
CA PRO A 55 -16.04 -3.14 -20.85
C PRO A 55 -15.74 -2.30 -19.61
N TRP A 56 -14.96 -2.89 -18.70
CA TRP A 56 -14.59 -2.25 -17.44
C TRP A 56 -13.15 -2.55 -17.04
N TRP A 57 -12.58 -1.61 -16.28
CA TRP A 57 -11.33 -1.74 -15.56
C TRP A 57 -11.59 -1.35 -14.11
N ARG A 58 -10.97 -2.06 -13.17
CA ARG A 58 -11.16 -1.88 -11.73
C ARG A 58 -9.83 -1.97 -11.01
N VAL A 59 -9.69 -1.15 -9.98
CA VAL A 59 -8.71 -1.34 -8.92
C VAL A 59 -9.43 -1.64 -7.61
N ASP A 60 -9.05 -2.74 -6.96
CA ASP A 60 -9.36 -3.02 -5.56
C ASP A 60 -8.30 -2.34 -4.69
N LEU A 61 -8.68 -1.27 -3.99
CA LEU A 61 -7.80 -0.49 -3.11
C LEU A 61 -7.40 -1.25 -1.83
N LEU A 62 -7.88 -2.49 -1.66
CA LEU A 62 -7.68 -3.41 -0.53
C LEU A 62 -8.32 -2.97 0.80
N LYS A 63 -8.51 -1.66 0.99
CA LYS A 63 -9.21 -1.04 2.12
C LYS A 63 -10.19 0.03 1.64
N VAL A 64 -11.06 0.48 2.54
CA VAL A 64 -12.02 1.55 2.26
C VAL A 64 -11.33 2.92 2.41
N TYR A 65 -11.38 3.73 1.36
CA TYR A 65 -10.88 5.10 1.36
C TYR A 65 -12.02 6.11 1.19
N ARG A 66 -11.90 7.27 1.83
CA ARG A 66 -12.62 8.50 1.47
C ARG A 66 -11.88 9.10 0.28
N VAL A 67 -12.37 8.81 -0.92
CA VAL A 67 -11.77 9.24 -2.18
C VAL A 67 -12.20 10.68 -2.47
N ASN A 68 -11.21 11.57 -2.54
CA ASN A 68 -11.40 13.00 -2.73
C ASN A 68 -11.32 13.37 -4.22
N ARG A 69 -10.40 12.78 -4.98
CA ARG A 69 -10.35 12.92 -6.45
C ARG A 69 -9.84 11.67 -7.17
N VAL A 70 -10.17 11.54 -8.44
CA VAL A 70 -9.62 10.53 -9.35
C VAL A 70 -9.00 11.21 -10.57
N THR A 71 -7.85 10.74 -11.03
CA THR A 71 -7.24 11.15 -12.30
C THR A 71 -7.31 10.02 -13.30
N ILE A 72 -7.58 10.35 -14.57
CA ILE A 72 -7.59 9.40 -15.69
C ILE A 72 -6.78 10.00 -16.83
N THR A 73 -5.78 9.26 -17.33
CA THR A 73 -5.00 9.61 -18.51
C THR A 73 -5.41 8.75 -19.70
N ASN A 74 -5.75 9.41 -20.80
CA ASN A 74 -6.18 8.75 -22.02
C ASN A 74 -5.00 8.25 -22.87
N ARG A 75 -5.31 7.29 -23.74
CA ARG A 75 -4.40 6.75 -24.75
C ARG A 75 -4.01 7.80 -25.81
N PRO A 76 -2.77 7.76 -26.35
CA PRO A 76 -2.31 8.68 -27.41
C PRO A 76 -3.00 8.48 -28.78
N THR A 77 -3.50 7.27 -29.06
CA THR A 77 -4.18 6.94 -30.33
C THR A 77 -5.63 6.51 -30.08
N ASN A 78 -6.53 6.78 -31.01
CA ASN A 78 -7.98 6.52 -30.86
C ASN A 78 -8.59 7.11 -29.56
N PRO A 79 -8.31 8.38 -29.22
CA PRO A 79 -8.69 8.96 -27.93
C PRO A 79 -10.20 9.01 -27.70
N THR A 80 -11.00 9.02 -28.76
CA THR A 80 -12.46 9.09 -28.70
C THR A 80 -13.12 7.83 -28.14
N ARG A 81 -12.40 6.70 -28.03
CA ARG A 81 -12.95 5.44 -27.49
C ARG A 81 -13.45 5.57 -26.05
N ILE A 82 -12.80 6.41 -25.25
CA ILE A 82 -13.14 6.65 -23.84
C ILE A 82 -14.40 7.49 -23.65
N ASN A 83 -14.94 8.11 -24.71
CA ASN A 83 -16.09 9.02 -24.59
C ASN A 83 -17.31 8.30 -24.01
N GLY A 84 -17.90 8.85 -22.96
CA GLY A 84 -18.99 8.23 -22.20
C GLY A 84 -18.54 7.22 -21.15
N ALA A 85 -17.24 7.07 -20.88
CA ALA A 85 -16.76 6.28 -19.75
C ALA A 85 -17.26 6.87 -18.43
N VAL A 86 -17.62 6.00 -17.50
CA VAL A 86 -18.18 6.35 -16.19
C VAL A 86 -17.24 5.83 -15.10
N ILE A 87 -16.86 6.72 -14.19
CA ILE A 87 -16.02 6.43 -13.03
C ILE A 87 -16.94 6.21 -11.84
N ARG A 88 -16.80 5.07 -11.16
CA ARG A 88 -17.57 4.70 -9.99
C ARG A 88 -16.69 4.34 -8.81
N ILE A 89 -17.17 4.65 -7.61
CA ILE A 89 -16.50 4.38 -6.32
C ILE A 89 -17.49 3.74 -5.38
N GLY A 90 -17.07 2.69 -4.68
CA GLY A 90 -17.88 2.08 -3.63
C GLY A 90 -17.30 0.78 -3.10
N ASN A 91 -18.14 -0.01 -2.42
CA ASN A 91 -17.73 -1.21 -1.69
C ASN A 91 -18.30 -2.51 -2.31
N PHE A 92 -18.92 -2.43 -3.49
CA PHE A 92 -19.57 -3.57 -4.12
C PHE A 92 -18.77 -4.07 -5.33
N LEU A 93 -18.68 -5.40 -5.48
CA LEU A 93 -18.10 -6.00 -6.68
C LEU A 93 -18.98 -5.79 -7.92
N ASP A 94 -20.30 -5.74 -7.73
CA ASP A 94 -21.22 -5.28 -8.78
C ASP A 94 -20.97 -3.79 -9.07
N ILE A 95 -20.63 -3.51 -10.33
CA ILE A 95 -20.19 -2.18 -10.77
C ILE A 95 -21.30 -1.14 -10.58
N TYR A 96 -22.54 -1.51 -10.88
CA TYR A 96 -23.66 -0.57 -10.96
C TYR A 96 -24.21 -0.18 -9.58
N SER A 97 -23.94 -0.99 -8.55
CA SER A 97 -24.22 -0.69 -7.15
C SER A 97 -23.30 0.38 -6.53
N ASN A 98 -22.19 0.72 -7.20
CA ASN A 98 -21.27 1.76 -6.73
C ASN A 98 -21.66 3.16 -7.21
N ALA A 99 -21.40 4.19 -6.41
CA ALA A 99 -21.74 5.58 -6.72
C ALA A 99 -20.92 6.12 -7.89
N ILE A 100 -21.49 7.03 -8.69
CA ILE A 100 -20.79 7.68 -9.81
C ILE A 100 -19.97 8.85 -9.26
N CYS A 101 -18.64 8.83 -9.47
CA CYS A 101 -17.78 9.99 -9.23
C CYS A 101 -17.78 10.95 -10.43
N GLY A 102 -17.80 10.43 -11.66
CA GLY A 102 -17.75 11.28 -12.85
C GLY A 102 -18.01 10.54 -14.15
N VAL A 103 -18.24 11.32 -15.20
CA VAL A 103 -18.43 10.83 -16.57
C VAL A 103 -17.46 11.56 -17.48
N ILE A 104 -16.68 10.82 -18.26
CA ILE A 104 -15.76 11.37 -19.25
C ILE A 104 -16.55 11.64 -20.53
N SER A 105 -17.03 12.87 -20.72
CA SER A 105 -17.77 13.24 -21.95
C SER A 105 -16.88 13.15 -23.19
N SER A 106 -15.68 13.72 -23.09
CA SER A 106 -14.62 13.64 -24.11
C SER A 106 -13.27 13.88 -23.47
N LEU A 107 -12.23 13.18 -23.93
CA LEU A 107 -10.87 13.38 -23.45
C LEU A 107 -9.88 13.25 -24.61
N GLY A 108 -9.00 14.24 -24.78
CA GLY A 108 -8.01 14.27 -25.86
C GLY A 108 -6.95 13.18 -25.74
N ALA A 109 -6.16 13.00 -26.81
CA ALA A 109 -5.02 12.08 -26.81
C ALA A 109 -4.00 12.48 -25.73
N SER A 110 -3.58 11.50 -24.91
CA SER A 110 -2.63 11.69 -23.80
C SER A 110 -3.04 12.75 -22.77
N ALA A 111 -4.30 13.21 -22.80
CA ALA A 111 -4.81 14.17 -21.84
C ALA A 111 -5.14 13.46 -20.52
N THR A 112 -4.84 14.14 -19.40
CA THR A 112 -5.26 13.73 -18.07
C THR A 112 -6.41 14.61 -17.61
N VAL A 113 -7.47 13.98 -17.12
CA VAL A 113 -8.59 14.67 -16.47
C VAL A 113 -8.60 14.32 -14.99
N THR A 114 -9.02 15.28 -14.16
CA THR A 114 -9.23 15.09 -12.71
C THR A 114 -10.71 15.27 -12.38
N PHE A 115 -11.27 14.33 -11.64
CA PHE A 115 -12.64 14.38 -11.13
C PHE A 115 -12.62 14.53 -9.62
N SER A 116 -13.33 15.52 -9.09
CA SER A 116 -13.57 15.64 -7.65
C SER A 116 -14.69 14.69 -7.24
N CYS A 117 -14.35 13.72 -6.38
CA CYS A 117 -15.29 12.71 -5.88
C CYS A 117 -15.87 13.08 -4.49
N GLY A 118 -15.45 14.19 -3.89
CA GLY A 118 -16.10 14.76 -2.70
C GLY A 118 -16.02 13.89 -1.44
N GLY A 119 -15.00 13.02 -1.33
CA GLY A 119 -14.82 12.15 -0.17
C GLY A 119 -15.67 10.87 -0.20
N MET A 120 -16.14 10.44 -1.39
CA MET A 120 -16.84 9.18 -1.57
C MET A 120 -16.10 8.01 -0.92
N GLU A 121 -16.79 7.23 -0.10
CA GLU A 121 -16.21 6.06 0.53
C GLU A 121 -16.27 4.84 -0.39
N GLY A 122 -15.13 4.20 -0.63
CA GLY A 122 -15.07 2.97 -1.42
C GLY A 122 -13.76 2.21 -1.31
N ARG A 123 -13.85 0.88 -1.42
CA ARG A 123 -12.74 -0.04 -1.64
C ARG A 123 -12.45 -0.25 -3.12
N TYR A 124 -13.46 -0.15 -3.98
CA TYR A 124 -13.32 -0.34 -5.42
C TYR A 124 -13.45 0.99 -6.14
N MET A 125 -12.53 1.25 -7.07
CA MET A 125 -12.71 2.26 -8.12
C MET A 125 -12.80 1.56 -9.46
N VAL A 126 -13.87 1.86 -10.21
CA VAL A 126 -14.16 1.22 -11.50
C VAL A 126 -14.32 2.29 -12.57
N VAL A 127 -13.68 2.08 -13.72
CA VAL A 127 -13.96 2.79 -14.96
C VAL A 127 -14.64 1.82 -15.90
N HIS A 128 -15.86 2.12 -16.36
CA HIS A 128 -16.56 1.29 -17.34
C HIS A 128 -17.18 2.13 -18.44
N ILE A 129 -17.41 1.54 -19.60
CA ILE A 129 -18.01 2.22 -20.74
C ILE A 129 -19.31 1.54 -21.13
N PRO A 130 -20.49 2.09 -20.80
CA PRO A 130 -21.74 1.48 -21.17
C PRO A 130 -21.95 1.49 -22.70
N GLY A 131 -22.59 0.42 -23.19
CA GLY A 131 -22.95 0.24 -24.59
C GLY A 131 -22.34 -1.01 -25.23
N SER A 132 -22.75 -1.28 -26.46
CA SER A 132 -22.25 -2.39 -27.28
C SER A 132 -21.02 -2.00 -28.09
N GLN A 133 -20.18 -2.98 -28.42
CA GLN A 133 -18.97 -2.83 -29.23
C GLN A 133 -18.04 -1.71 -28.73
N ARG A 134 -17.88 -1.60 -27.42
CA ARG A 134 -16.99 -0.63 -26.78
C ARG A 134 -15.62 -1.25 -26.53
N ILE A 135 -14.62 -0.39 -26.42
CA ILE A 135 -13.24 -0.73 -26.06
C ILE A 135 -12.81 0.26 -24.99
N LEU A 136 -12.33 -0.23 -23.84
CA LEU A 136 -11.74 0.59 -22.81
C LEU A 136 -10.21 0.50 -22.87
N SER A 137 -9.55 1.65 -22.84
CA SER A 137 -8.09 1.76 -22.73
C SER A 137 -7.73 2.93 -21.84
N LEU A 138 -6.86 2.69 -20.86
CA LEU A 138 -6.43 3.68 -19.86
C LEU A 138 -4.91 3.66 -19.82
N CYS A 139 -4.26 4.83 -19.92
CA CYS A 139 -2.82 4.96 -19.75
C CYS A 139 -2.43 4.97 -18.29
N GLU A 140 -3.04 5.86 -17.50
CA GLU A 140 -2.71 6.02 -16.10
C GLU A 140 -3.97 6.37 -15.32
N VAL A 141 -4.06 5.86 -14.10
CA VAL A 141 -5.18 6.07 -13.19
C VAL A 141 -4.64 6.44 -11.82
N GLY A 142 -5.13 7.53 -11.26
CA GLY A 142 -4.87 7.90 -9.86
C GLY A 142 -6.15 7.92 -9.06
N VAL A 143 -6.13 7.33 -7.87
CA VAL A 143 -7.23 7.39 -6.90
C VAL A 143 -6.70 8.04 -5.64
N TYR A 144 -7.09 9.28 -5.40
CA TYR A 144 -6.54 10.08 -4.33
C TYR A 144 -7.56 10.22 -3.21
N GLY A 145 -7.15 9.91 -1.99
CA GLY A 145 -8.03 9.98 -0.84
C GLY A 145 -7.29 9.80 0.47
N THR A 146 -8.08 9.67 1.52
CA THR A 146 -7.61 9.30 2.87
C THR A 146 -8.29 8.02 3.30
N LEU A 147 -7.58 7.17 4.03
CA LEU A 147 -8.17 5.95 4.54
C LEU A 147 -9.40 6.26 5.45
N ALA A 148 -10.50 5.54 5.24
CA ALA A 148 -11.78 5.84 5.90
C ALA A 148 -12.01 5.05 7.21
N GLY A 149 -11.24 3.99 7.47
CA GLY A 149 -11.58 2.97 8.47
C GLY A 149 -10.43 2.47 9.34
N ASN A 150 -10.77 1.57 10.27
CA ASN A 150 -9.84 0.88 11.14
C ASN A 150 -8.86 0.02 10.32
N LEU A 151 -7.57 0.39 10.37
CA LEU A 151 -6.45 -0.27 9.70
C LEU A 151 -6.27 -1.74 10.11
N ALA A 152 -6.74 -2.12 11.30
CA ALA A 152 -6.61 -3.45 11.86
C ALA A 152 -7.54 -4.49 11.21
N VAL A 153 -8.67 -4.04 10.64
CA VAL A 153 -9.63 -4.93 10.00
C VAL A 153 -8.98 -5.62 8.80
N GLY A 154 -9.03 -6.95 8.78
CA GLY A 154 -8.39 -7.78 7.75
C GLY A 154 -6.85 -7.89 7.87
N GLY A 155 -6.27 -7.33 8.93
CA GLY A 155 -4.88 -7.57 9.29
C GLY A 155 -4.65 -9.00 9.78
N ALA A 156 -3.39 -9.44 9.80
CA ALA A 156 -3.02 -10.73 10.37
C ALA A 156 -2.54 -10.51 11.81
N VAL A 157 -3.05 -11.29 12.75
CA VAL A 157 -2.73 -11.13 14.17
C VAL A 157 -2.24 -12.43 14.77
N ILE A 158 -1.33 -12.32 15.72
CA ILE A 158 -0.85 -13.44 16.55
C ILE A 158 -0.60 -12.94 17.97
N GLN A 159 -0.52 -13.87 18.92
CA GLN A 159 -0.20 -13.58 20.31
C GLN A 159 0.79 -14.62 20.87
N SER A 160 1.48 -14.28 21.95
CA SER A 160 2.54 -15.08 22.56
C SER A 160 2.07 -16.48 22.97
N SER A 161 0.85 -16.59 23.49
CA SER A 161 0.18 -17.82 23.85
C SER A 161 -1.34 -17.60 23.80
N THR A 162 -2.13 -18.67 23.78
CA THR A 162 -3.60 -18.57 23.73
C THR A 162 -4.22 -19.28 24.92
N SER A 163 -5.08 -18.56 25.66
CA SER A 163 -5.88 -19.13 26.75
C SER A 163 -7.23 -19.63 26.21
N GLY A 164 -7.42 -20.95 26.14
CA GLY A 164 -8.67 -21.55 25.65
C GLY A 164 -9.05 -21.05 24.25
N ASP A 165 -10.27 -20.54 24.11
CA ASP A 165 -10.81 -20.00 22.84
C ASP A 165 -10.59 -18.48 22.64
N TRP A 166 -9.70 -17.87 23.41
CA TRP A 166 -9.44 -16.42 23.40
C TRP A 166 -8.36 -16.07 22.36
N PHE A 167 -8.64 -16.42 21.10
CA PHE A 167 -7.72 -16.26 19.98
C PHE A 167 -7.40 -14.80 19.65
N ALA A 168 -6.22 -14.55 19.06
CA ALA A 168 -5.71 -13.20 18.75
C ALA A 168 -6.66 -12.38 17.86
N GLU A 169 -7.38 -13.05 16.94
CA GLU A 169 -8.29 -12.48 15.95
C GLU A 169 -9.48 -11.77 16.60
N LYS A 170 -9.85 -12.17 17.82
CA LYS A 170 -10.92 -11.54 18.60
C LYS A 170 -10.64 -10.08 18.93
N ALA A 171 -9.38 -9.66 18.91
CA ALA A 171 -9.03 -8.26 19.15
C ALA A 171 -9.24 -7.36 17.91
N ILE A 172 -9.58 -7.88 16.74
CA ILE A 172 -9.76 -7.08 15.50
C ILE A 172 -11.01 -7.48 14.70
N ASP A 173 -11.94 -8.20 15.34
CA ASP A 173 -13.14 -8.72 14.69
C ASP A 173 -14.30 -7.69 14.64
N SER A 174 -14.04 -6.45 15.05
CA SER A 174 -15.02 -5.37 15.17
C SER A 174 -16.15 -5.65 16.17
N ASN A 175 -15.95 -6.62 17.07
CA ASN A 175 -16.80 -6.89 18.21
C ASN A 175 -16.05 -6.59 19.50
N ARG A 176 -16.40 -5.47 20.13
CA ARG A 176 -15.84 -4.99 21.40
C ARG A 176 -16.03 -5.92 22.62
N GLY A 177 -16.53 -7.14 22.46
CA GLY A 177 -16.71 -8.13 23.52
C GLY A 177 -17.77 -7.78 24.56
N LEU A 178 -18.51 -6.67 24.38
CA LEU A 178 -19.39 -6.09 25.41
C LEU A 178 -20.66 -6.91 25.70
N GLN A 179 -21.02 -7.85 24.81
CA GLN A 179 -22.18 -8.74 24.93
C GLN A 179 -21.79 -10.21 25.18
N GLN A 180 -20.56 -10.63 24.83
CA GLN A 180 -20.09 -12.02 24.97
C GLN A 180 -18.88 -12.07 25.91
N ILE A 181 -19.19 -12.16 27.19
CA ILE A 181 -18.27 -11.95 28.31
C ILE A 181 -17.05 -12.91 28.32
N TYR A 182 -17.09 -14.02 27.59
CA TYR A 182 -16.04 -15.05 27.61
C TYR A 182 -15.48 -15.49 26.25
N THR A 183 -15.97 -14.94 25.14
CA THR A 183 -15.58 -15.38 23.78
C THR A 183 -15.34 -14.23 22.81
N GLY A 184 -15.50 -12.99 23.28
CA GLY A 184 -15.37 -11.77 22.47
C GLY A 184 -14.06 -11.01 22.66
N CYS A 185 -13.07 -11.59 23.35
CA CYS A 185 -11.76 -10.95 23.56
C CYS A 185 -10.63 -11.96 23.29
N SER A 186 -9.45 -11.46 22.96
CA SER A 186 -8.23 -12.26 22.91
C SER A 186 -7.57 -12.30 24.30
N SER A 187 -6.86 -13.38 24.63
CA SER A 187 -6.16 -13.49 25.91
C SER A 187 -5.01 -14.48 25.84
N THR A 188 -3.87 -14.09 26.41
CA THR A 188 -2.71 -14.96 26.61
C THR A 188 -2.85 -15.83 27.86
N LEU A 189 -2.01 -16.84 27.99
CA LEU A 189 -1.76 -17.48 29.28
C LEU A 189 -1.02 -16.51 30.22
N SER A 190 -0.93 -16.88 31.49
CA SER A 190 -0.07 -16.19 32.46
C SER A 190 1.39 -16.52 32.18
N GLU A 191 2.15 -15.53 31.73
CA GLU A 191 3.54 -15.70 31.31
C GLU A 191 4.37 -14.43 31.54
N THR A 192 5.67 -14.51 31.29
CA THR A 192 6.56 -13.34 31.34
C THR A 192 6.47 -12.58 30.02
N ASN A 193 6.22 -11.28 30.09
CA ASN A 193 6.15 -10.38 28.94
C ASN A 193 5.16 -10.84 27.83
N PRO A 194 3.89 -11.17 28.15
CA PRO A 194 2.90 -11.55 27.14
C PRO A 194 2.71 -10.44 26.12
N TRP A 195 2.50 -10.83 24.86
CA TRP A 195 2.38 -9.88 23.77
C TRP A 195 1.34 -10.32 22.73
N TRP A 196 0.76 -9.33 22.06
CA TRP A 196 -0.12 -9.47 20.91
C TRP A 196 0.41 -8.58 19.80
N ARG A 197 0.39 -9.07 18.55
CA ARG A 197 0.92 -8.36 17.39
C ARG A 197 -0.06 -8.39 16.23
N LEU A 198 -0.25 -7.23 15.63
CA LEU A 198 -0.92 -7.01 14.36
C LEU A 198 0.10 -6.70 13.26
N ASP A 199 -0.01 -7.42 12.14
CA ASP A 199 0.62 -7.11 10.87
C ASP A 199 -0.38 -6.37 9.96
N LEU A 200 -0.14 -5.08 9.72
CA LEU A 200 -0.92 -4.22 8.83
C LEU A 200 -0.68 -4.52 7.33
N ARG A 201 0.20 -5.49 7.02
CA ARG A 201 0.72 -5.89 5.71
C ARG A 201 1.62 -4.88 5.02
N HIS A 202 1.33 -3.59 5.17
CA HIS A 202 2.11 -2.49 4.65
C HIS A 202 2.50 -1.52 5.78
N ILE A 203 3.41 -0.60 5.50
CA ILE A 203 3.82 0.44 6.45
C ILE A 203 2.78 1.55 6.44
N TYR A 204 2.30 1.99 7.60
CA TYR A 204 1.36 3.12 7.73
C TYR A 204 1.92 4.16 8.71
N ARG A 205 1.51 5.41 8.55
CA ARG A 205 1.65 6.47 9.57
C ARG A 205 0.50 6.34 10.54
N VAL A 206 0.75 5.67 11.67
CA VAL A 206 -0.27 5.43 12.69
C VAL A 206 -0.46 6.69 13.52
N ASN A 207 -1.65 7.29 13.41
CA ASN A 207 -2.01 8.52 14.11
C ASN A 207 -2.54 8.24 15.52
N ARG A 208 -3.34 7.16 15.69
CA ARG A 208 -3.83 6.72 16.99
C ARG A 208 -4.17 5.24 17.00
N VAL A 209 -4.15 4.66 18.19
CA VAL A 209 -4.65 3.31 18.48
C VAL A 209 -5.75 3.41 19.53
N VAL A 210 -6.87 2.73 19.33
CA VAL A 210 -7.97 2.64 20.30
C VAL A 210 -7.99 1.23 20.84
N ILE A 211 -7.99 1.09 22.17
CA ILE A 211 -7.99 -0.18 22.86
C ILE A 211 -9.27 -0.30 23.69
N THR A 212 -10.00 -1.40 23.52
CA THR A 212 -11.15 -1.75 24.36
C THR A 212 -10.76 -2.82 25.36
N ASN A 213 -10.99 -2.53 26.63
CA ASN A 213 -10.63 -3.43 27.73
C ASN A 213 -11.76 -4.41 28.06
N ARG A 214 -11.39 -5.47 28.78
CA ARG A 214 -12.30 -6.48 29.33
C ARG A 214 -13.34 -5.85 30.27
N LYS A 215 -14.58 -6.34 30.21
CA LYS A 215 -15.75 -5.75 30.92
C LYS A 215 -16.11 -6.42 32.24
N ASP A 216 -15.96 -7.73 32.35
CA ASP A 216 -16.54 -8.54 33.43
C ASP A 216 -15.68 -8.62 34.69
N CYS A 217 -14.37 -8.58 34.56
CA CYS A 217 -13.44 -8.53 35.67
C CYS A 217 -12.07 -8.03 35.19
N CYS A 218 -11.17 -7.84 36.16
CA CYS A 218 -9.74 -7.94 35.89
C CYS A 218 -9.21 -6.83 34.96
N ALA A 219 -9.88 -5.69 34.92
CA ALA A 219 -9.56 -4.57 34.04
C ALA A 219 -8.15 -4.04 34.30
N GLU A 220 -7.64 -4.19 35.52
CA GLU A 220 -6.30 -3.80 35.93
C GLU A 220 -5.17 -4.62 35.27
N GLN A 221 -5.47 -5.76 34.65
CA GLN A 221 -4.46 -6.60 34.00
C GLN A 221 -3.75 -5.88 32.86
N ILE A 222 -4.42 -4.96 32.16
CA ILE A 222 -3.83 -4.17 31.08
C ILE A 222 -2.92 -3.03 31.57
N ASN A 223 -2.90 -2.75 32.88
CA ASN A 223 -2.14 -1.64 33.43
C ASN A 223 -0.63 -1.87 33.20
N GLY A 224 0.03 -0.87 32.62
CA GLY A 224 1.43 -0.94 32.22
C GLY A 224 1.67 -1.59 30.86
N ALA A 225 0.64 -1.97 30.12
CA ALA A 225 0.79 -2.42 28.73
C ALA A 225 1.39 -1.30 27.87
N GLU A 226 2.29 -1.66 26.97
CA GLU A 226 2.96 -0.75 26.06
C GLU A 226 2.44 -1.00 24.63
N ILE A 227 1.96 0.05 23.97
CA ILE A 227 1.66 0.05 22.55
C ILE A 227 2.95 0.41 21.81
N ARG A 228 3.43 -0.49 20.94
CA ARG A 228 4.68 -0.33 20.19
C ARG A 228 4.42 -0.41 18.69
N ILE A 229 5.05 0.47 17.91
CA ILE A 229 4.80 0.60 16.47
C ILE A 229 6.13 0.65 15.73
N GLY A 230 6.28 -0.18 14.70
CA GLY A 230 7.46 -0.13 13.84
C GLY A 230 7.51 -1.23 12.79
N ASN A 231 8.71 -1.52 12.30
CA ASN A 231 8.94 -2.37 11.13
C ASN A 231 9.81 -3.60 11.41
N THR A 232 10.33 -3.75 12.63
CA THR A 232 11.14 -4.92 13.00
C THR A 232 10.29 -6.02 13.65
N LEU A 233 10.69 -7.27 13.43
CA LEU A 233 10.19 -8.46 14.10
C LEU A 233 11.15 -8.96 15.19
N GLU A 234 12.24 -8.24 15.46
CA GLU A 234 13.16 -8.54 16.57
C GLU A 234 12.38 -8.58 17.89
N ASN A 235 12.64 -9.61 18.70
CA ASN A 235 11.87 -9.92 19.92
C ASN A 235 10.36 -9.92 19.66
N ASN A 236 9.93 -10.57 18.57
CA ASN A 236 8.55 -10.58 18.09
C ASN A 236 7.95 -9.19 17.79
N GLY A 237 8.76 -8.15 17.62
CA GLY A 237 8.30 -6.79 17.43
C GLY A 237 8.15 -5.98 18.72
N SER A 238 8.40 -6.58 19.89
CA SER A 238 8.41 -5.90 21.18
C SER A 238 9.59 -4.94 21.36
N SER A 239 10.58 -4.97 20.46
CA SER A 239 11.66 -3.99 20.42
C SER A 239 11.32 -2.72 19.64
N ASN A 240 10.15 -2.65 18.97
CA ASN A 240 9.74 -1.44 18.26
C ASN A 240 9.51 -0.25 19.22
N PRO A 241 9.67 1.00 18.75
CA PRO A 241 9.43 2.20 19.57
C PRO A 241 8.04 2.23 20.22
N ILE A 242 7.97 2.74 21.46
CA ILE A 242 6.72 2.90 22.21
C ILE A 242 5.94 4.08 21.64
N CYS A 243 4.68 3.84 21.26
CA CYS A 243 3.68 4.88 21.02
C CYS A 243 3.12 5.41 22.34
N ALA A 244 2.63 4.51 23.21
CA ALA A 244 2.03 4.89 24.48
C ALA A 244 2.15 3.77 25.51
N VAL A 245 2.12 4.13 26.78
CA VAL A 245 1.93 3.20 27.90
C VAL A 245 0.52 3.37 28.42
N ILE A 246 -0.19 2.27 28.61
CA ILE A 246 -1.56 2.22 29.10
C ILE A 246 -1.54 2.30 30.63
N PRO A 247 -1.94 3.41 31.25
CA PRO A 247 -1.93 3.52 32.71
C PRO A 247 -3.05 2.67 33.33
N ALA A 248 -4.25 2.81 32.78
CA ALA A 248 -5.44 2.02 33.07
C ALA A 248 -6.49 2.27 31.99
N ILE A 249 -7.35 1.28 31.78
CA ILE A 249 -8.60 1.44 31.02
C ILE A 249 -9.70 0.82 31.88
N PRO A 250 -10.75 1.55 32.26
CA PRO A 250 -11.83 0.97 33.06
C PRO A 250 -12.52 -0.20 32.34
N ALA A 251 -13.21 -1.03 33.11
CA ALA A 251 -13.82 -2.25 32.59
C ALA A 251 -14.82 -1.95 31.47
N GLY A 252 -14.63 -2.54 30.29
CA GLY A 252 -15.50 -2.40 29.13
C GLY A 252 -15.41 -1.06 28.39
N GLU A 253 -14.49 -0.17 28.81
CA GLU A 253 -14.28 1.12 28.15
C GLU A 253 -13.26 1.03 27.03
N SER A 254 -13.34 1.98 26.09
CA SER A 254 -12.41 2.14 24.98
C SER A 254 -11.62 3.43 25.12
N TYR A 255 -10.29 3.36 25.18
CA TYR A 255 -9.43 4.53 25.30
C TYR A 255 -8.58 4.70 24.04
N SER A 256 -8.41 5.95 23.62
CA SER A 256 -7.63 6.31 22.44
C SER A 256 -6.27 6.88 22.82
N TYR A 257 -5.22 6.31 22.23
CA TYR A 257 -3.84 6.70 22.43
C TYR A 257 -3.30 7.32 21.14
N SER A 258 -2.82 8.56 21.22
CA SER A 258 -2.20 9.24 20.08
C SER A 258 -0.78 8.72 19.88
N CYS A 259 -0.45 8.37 18.63
CA CYS A 259 0.86 7.87 18.22
C CYS A 259 1.61 8.85 17.31
N GLY A 260 1.11 10.08 17.12
CA GLY A 260 1.83 11.15 16.43
C GLY A 260 2.27 10.84 14.99
N GLY A 261 1.62 9.91 14.29
CA GLY A 261 1.97 9.54 12.92
C GLY A 261 3.17 8.59 12.81
N MET A 262 3.48 7.81 13.86
CA MET A 262 4.56 6.82 13.84
C MET A 262 4.45 5.88 12.64
N GLU A 263 5.54 5.72 11.89
CA GLU A 263 5.61 4.81 10.75
C GLU A 263 5.85 3.36 11.20
N GLY A 264 4.92 2.46 10.89
CA GLY A 264 5.08 1.04 11.19
C GLY A 264 4.16 0.13 10.39
N ARG A 265 4.66 -1.08 10.10
CA ARG A 265 3.87 -2.22 9.62
C ARG A 265 3.28 -3.03 10.77
N TYR A 266 3.98 -3.09 11.89
CA TYR A 266 3.59 -3.88 13.05
C TYR A 266 3.12 -2.98 14.18
N VAL A 267 1.96 -3.32 14.76
CA VAL A 267 1.48 -2.77 16.03
C VAL A 267 1.53 -3.89 17.05
N ASN A 268 2.27 -3.69 18.13
CA ASN A 268 2.41 -4.65 19.23
C ASN A 268 1.83 -4.07 20.50
N LEU A 269 1.16 -4.92 21.28
CA LEU A 269 0.86 -4.66 22.68
C LEU A 269 1.62 -5.67 23.52
N ILE A 270 2.40 -5.20 24.48
CA ILE A 270 3.18 -6.03 25.40
C ILE A 270 2.94 -5.56 26.83
N ILE A 271 2.83 -6.48 27.78
CA ILE A 271 2.82 -6.13 29.21
C ILE A 271 4.13 -6.62 29.82
N PRO A 272 5.09 -5.72 30.12
CA PRO A 272 6.32 -6.11 30.78
C PRO A 272 6.09 -6.69 32.19
N GLY A 273 6.90 -7.68 32.55
CA GLY A 273 6.93 -8.30 33.87
C GLY A 273 6.50 -9.77 33.87
N ASP A 274 6.63 -10.39 35.04
CA ASP A 274 6.34 -11.81 35.25
C ASP A 274 4.87 -12.06 35.60
N MET A 275 4.39 -13.24 35.22
CA MET A 275 3.03 -13.72 35.53
C MET A 275 1.93 -12.73 35.12
N LYS A 276 2.09 -12.16 33.93
CA LYS A 276 1.14 -11.23 33.32
C LYS A 276 0.23 -11.96 32.34
N MET A 277 -0.97 -11.45 32.16
CA MET A 277 -1.91 -11.87 31.13
C MET A 277 -2.32 -10.65 30.32
N LEU A 278 -2.24 -10.74 28.99
CA LEU A 278 -2.69 -9.69 28.09
C LEU A 278 -4.05 -10.07 27.51
N THR A 279 -5.09 -9.33 27.92
CA THR A 279 -6.45 -9.49 27.38
C THR A 279 -6.87 -8.24 26.62
N LEU A 280 -7.34 -8.41 25.39
CA LEU A 280 -7.73 -7.32 24.49
C LEU A 280 -9.07 -7.65 23.85
N CYS A 281 -10.07 -6.77 24.00
CA CYS A 281 -11.39 -6.99 23.41
C CYS A 281 -11.57 -6.30 22.06
N GLU A 282 -10.86 -5.20 21.82
CA GLU A 282 -10.77 -4.62 20.48
C GLU A 282 -9.52 -3.74 20.40
N VAL A 283 -8.84 -3.78 19.26
CA VAL A 283 -7.71 -2.95 18.89
C VAL A 283 -8.03 -2.31 17.54
N GLU A 284 -8.30 -1.02 17.56
CA GLU A 284 -8.55 -0.24 16.36
C GLU A 284 -7.34 0.64 16.06
N VAL A 285 -6.82 0.56 14.85
CA VAL A 285 -5.66 1.34 14.41
C VAL A 285 -6.13 2.36 13.39
N TYR A 286 -5.76 3.62 13.58
CA TYR A 286 -6.14 4.71 12.68
C TYR A 286 -4.89 5.47 12.25
N GLY A 287 -4.79 5.74 10.96
CA GLY A 287 -3.60 6.34 10.38
C GLY A 287 -3.76 6.61 8.89
N GLU A 288 -2.67 7.10 8.31
CA GLU A 288 -2.52 7.39 6.89
C GLU A 288 -1.56 6.39 6.26
N GLY A 289 -1.64 6.21 4.95
CA GLY A 289 -0.83 5.23 4.24
C GLY A 289 -1.67 4.25 3.41
N PRO A 290 -0.98 3.29 2.75
CA PRO A 290 0.38 2.89 3.08
C PRO A 290 1.50 3.85 2.64
N VAL A 291 2.50 4.03 3.51
CA VAL A 291 3.70 4.85 3.27
C VAL A 291 4.58 4.21 2.21
N LEU A 292 4.69 4.89 1.08
CA LEU A 292 5.62 4.54 0.00
C LEU A 292 7.03 5.02 0.35
N LYS A 293 7.88 4.17 0.95
CA LYS A 293 9.33 4.38 0.85
C LYS A 293 9.81 3.93 -0.52
N ARG A 294 9.79 4.85 -1.49
CA ARG A 294 10.48 4.65 -2.77
C ARG A 294 11.99 4.70 -2.51
N SER A 295 12.64 3.54 -2.51
CA SER A 295 14.10 3.45 -2.45
C SER A 295 14.71 3.71 -3.81
N PHE A 296 15.51 4.77 -3.95
CA PHE A 296 16.29 5.02 -5.17
C PHE A 296 17.51 4.12 -5.22
N VAL A 297 17.44 3.05 -5.98
CA VAL A 297 18.64 2.25 -6.27
C VAL A 297 19.33 2.85 -7.50
N LYS A 298 20.45 3.54 -7.25
CA LYS A 298 21.37 3.98 -8.28
C LYS A 298 22.10 2.76 -8.82
N VAL A 299 21.62 2.21 -9.93
CA VAL A 299 22.27 1.05 -10.57
C VAL A 299 23.08 1.50 -11.77
N LEU A 300 24.36 1.17 -11.72
CA LEU A 300 25.25 1.29 -12.86
C LEU A 300 25.04 0.12 -13.82
N PHE A 301 24.65 0.41 -15.06
CA PHE A 301 24.58 -0.61 -16.11
C PHE A 301 25.79 -0.51 -17.05
N HIS A 302 26.54 -1.60 -17.13
CA HIS A 302 27.50 -1.83 -18.20
C HIS A 302 26.82 -2.62 -19.31
N SER A 303 26.27 -1.90 -20.29
CA SER A 303 25.61 -2.49 -21.45
C SER A 303 26.26 -1.97 -22.73
N SER A 304 26.48 -2.87 -23.70
CA SER A 304 26.81 -2.54 -25.09
C SER A 304 25.57 -2.15 -25.90
N ASN A 305 24.37 -2.43 -25.38
CA ASN A 305 23.11 -2.16 -26.04
C ASN A 305 22.60 -0.75 -25.75
N ASP A 306 21.86 -0.19 -26.71
CA ASP A 306 21.26 1.13 -26.56
C ASP A 306 20.07 1.09 -25.60
N LEU A 307 20.23 1.75 -24.45
CA LEU A 307 19.19 1.85 -23.42
C LEU A 307 18.22 3.03 -23.67
N THR A 308 18.33 3.74 -24.78
CA THR A 308 17.27 4.65 -25.23
C THR A 308 16.06 3.88 -25.79
N ASP A 309 16.30 2.69 -26.36
CA ASP A 309 15.28 1.73 -26.78
C ASP A 309 14.43 1.25 -25.59
N SER A 310 13.11 1.33 -25.74
CA SER A 310 12.13 0.90 -24.74
C SER A 310 12.10 -0.63 -24.54
N ALA A 311 12.29 -1.42 -25.59
CA ALA A 311 12.31 -2.88 -25.51
C ALA A 311 13.53 -3.36 -24.72
N MET A 312 14.70 -2.74 -24.96
CA MET A 312 15.91 -3.05 -24.19
C MET A 312 15.78 -2.65 -22.72
N ARG A 313 15.15 -1.50 -22.44
CA ARG A 313 14.84 -1.09 -21.06
C ARG A 313 13.93 -2.07 -20.35
N GLY A 314 12.90 -2.59 -21.02
CA GLY A 314 12.03 -3.65 -20.49
C GLY A 314 12.78 -4.93 -20.18
N ASN A 315 13.67 -5.37 -21.09
CA ASN A 315 14.49 -6.56 -20.89
C ASN A 315 15.41 -6.44 -19.66
N VAL A 316 16.03 -5.28 -19.45
CA VAL A 316 16.88 -5.04 -18.27
C VAL A 316 16.07 -5.07 -16.97
N LEU A 317 14.88 -4.45 -16.93
CA LEU A 317 14.03 -4.51 -15.73
C LEU A 317 13.57 -5.95 -15.44
N LYS A 318 13.25 -6.72 -16.48
CA LYS A 318 12.88 -8.13 -16.34
C LYS A 318 14.01 -8.97 -15.75
N GLN A 319 15.24 -8.81 -16.27
CA GLN A 319 16.42 -9.49 -15.73
C GLN A 319 16.71 -9.10 -14.28
N LEU A 320 16.60 -7.80 -13.95
CA LEU A 320 16.80 -7.31 -12.59
C LEU A 320 15.72 -7.85 -11.63
N GLY A 321 14.46 -7.89 -12.08
CA GLY A 321 13.35 -8.46 -11.32
C GLY A 321 13.59 -9.94 -11.01
N SER A 322 14.03 -10.74 -11.99
CA SER A 322 14.41 -12.14 -11.76
C SER A 322 15.56 -12.26 -10.75
N ALA A 323 16.61 -11.45 -10.88
CA ALA A 323 17.75 -11.49 -9.97
C ALA A 323 17.39 -11.07 -8.53
N LEU A 324 16.43 -10.16 -8.36
CA LEU A 324 15.91 -9.77 -7.04
C LEU A 324 15.06 -10.89 -6.43
N ALA A 325 14.21 -11.54 -7.24
CA ALA A 325 13.41 -12.68 -6.81
C ALA A 325 14.29 -13.84 -6.33
N ASP A 326 15.38 -14.15 -7.05
CA ASP A 326 16.37 -15.17 -6.65
C ASP A 326 17.03 -14.86 -5.30
N ARG A 327 17.05 -13.58 -4.90
CA ARG A 327 17.58 -13.11 -3.61
C ARG A 327 16.50 -12.96 -2.52
N GLY A 328 15.29 -13.46 -2.77
CA GLY A 328 14.17 -13.42 -1.83
C GLY A 328 13.42 -12.09 -1.78
N PHE A 329 13.74 -11.13 -2.66
CA PHE A 329 12.97 -9.90 -2.81
C PHE A 329 11.82 -10.13 -3.78
N THR A 330 10.73 -10.67 -3.25
CA THR A 330 9.46 -10.83 -3.98
C THR A 330 8.58 -9.59 -3.76
N ASN A 331 7.72 -9.27 -4.72
CA ASN A 331 6.81 -8.10 -4.68
C ASN A 331 7.50 -6.72 -4.86
N VAL A 332 8.46 -6.63 -5.79
CA VAL A 332 9.13 -5.37 -6.17
C VAL A 332 8.65 -4.93 -7.55
N SER A 333 8.09 -3.74 -7.65
CA SER A 333 7.84 -3.07 -8.95
C SER A 333 9.06 -2.25 -9.34
N LEU A 334 9.64 -2.56 -10.50
CA LEU A 334 10.83 -1.89 -11.03
C LEU A 334 10.42 -1.02 -12.22
N SER A 335 10.76 0.26 -12.16
CA SER A 335 10.57 1.19 -13.29
C SER A 335 11.77 2.11 -13.44
N TRP A 336 11.98 2.62 -14.65
CA TRP A 336 13.01 3.61 -14.91
C TRP A 336 12.48 4.99 -14.54
N SER A 337 13.13 5.68 -13.60
CA SER A 337 12.78 7.07 -13.25
C SER A 337 13.15 8.09 -14.32
N GLN A 338 14.08 7.76 -15.20
CA GLN A 338 14.46 8.54 -16.38
C GLN A 338 15.03 7.61 -17.44
N ILE A 339 15.01 8.07 -18.69
CA ILE A 339 15.75 7.41 -19.76
C ILE A 339 17.24 7.53 -19.42
N PRO A 340 17.99 6.42 -19.36
CA PRO A 340 19.41 6.50 -19.06
C PRO A 340 20.10 7.44 -20.09
N LYS A 341 21.03 8.33 -19.70
CA LYS A 341 21.78 9.24 -20.60
C LYS A 341 23.24 8.88 -20.83
N ARG A 342 23.77 8.97 -22.06
CA ARG A 342 25.13 8.55 -22.42
C ARG A 342 26.18 9.50 -21.81
N GLU A 343 26.87 9.11 -20.73
CA GLU A 343 28.06 9.85 -20.27
C GLU A 343 29.28 9.48 -21.11
N MET A 344 29.75 10.43 -21.92
CA MET A 344 31.06 10.33 -22.56
C MET A 344 32.15 10.62 -21.53
N MET A 345 32.72 9.58 -20.91
CA MET A 345 33.97 9.75 -20.17
C MET A 345 35.07 10.16 -21.14
N ARG A 346 35.51 11.42 -21.07
CA ARG A 346 36.74 11.88 -21.72
C ARG A 346 37.91 11.13 -21.09
N LYS A 347 38.56 10.25 -21.84
CA LYS A 347 39.88 9.72 -21.47
C LYS A 347 40.83 10.90 -21.32
N VAL A 348 41.25 11.21 -20.09
CA VAL A 348 42.44 12.03 -19.86
C VAL A 348 43.63 11.16 -20.27
N ASN A 349 44.29 11.52 -21.37
CA ASN A 349 45.51 10.84 -21.80
C ASN A 349 46.59 11.05 -20.75
N ALA A 350 46.91 10.01 -19.98
CA ALA A 350 48.12 9.96 -19.16
C ALA A 350 49.34 9.96 -20.09
N GLY A 351 50.13 11.04 -20.04
CA GLY A 351 51.37 11.17 -20.80
C GLY A 351 52.34 10.03 -20.46
N LYS A 352 52.88 9.39 -21.50
CA LYS A 352 53.99 8.43 -21.42
C LYS A 352 55.16 9.06 -20.65
N ARG A 353 55.46 8.56 -19.44
CA ARG A 353 56.81 8.69 -18.86
C ARG A 353 57.65 7.54 -19.42
N ARG A 354 58.75 7.89 -20.10
CA ARG A 354 59.82 6.97 -20.50
C ARG A 354 60.49 6.41 -19.24
N CYS A 355 60.69 5.10 -19.19
CA CYS A 355 61.65 4.49 -18.26
C CYS A 355 63.04 4.61 -18.89
N ASP A 356 63.94 5.36 -18.25
CA ASP A 356 65.38 5.26 -18.49
C ASP A 356 65.93 4.08 -17.68
N SER A 357 66.66 3.20 -18.36
CA SER A 357 67.44 2.11 -17.78
C SER A 357 68.78 2.64 -17.29
N GLY A 358 68.99 2.68 -15.98
CA GLY A 358 70.25 3.05 -15.35
C GLY A 358 70.87 1.88 -14.56
N LYS A 359 71.86 1.26 -15.21
CA LYS A 359 72.88 0.30 -14.73
C LYS A 359 72.47 -1.10 -14.30
#